data_AF-A0AA35R5Y0-F1
#
_entry.id   AF-A0AA35R5Y0-F1
#
_cell.length_a   1.000
_cell.length_b   1.000
_cell.length_c   1.000
_cell.angle_alpha   90.00
_cell.angle_beta   90.00
_cell.angle_gamma   90.00
#
_symmetry.space_group_name_H-M   'P 1'
#
loop_
_entity.id
_entity.type
_entity.pdbx_description
1 polymer ?
#
loop_
_entity_poly.entity_id
_entity_poly.type
_entity_poly.pdbx_seq_one_letter_code
_entity_poly.pdbx_strand_id
1 'polypeptide(L)'
;MSLSSGLMSILGRRSGNLMMLKLRNPWGKKEWNGAWSDQSEEWKKVPAKEREKMNIKIDDDGDFWMELHDWVHWFTDVSLCRQVNTSLLSLQKNWHEGTFHGEWKGRSAGGSVNNRETFLHNPQYVFKVPHGEAEVMLSLMQEDPRSALSSVGGKNFAIGFYIMKVEENREYRLHVIQEKVGTVTFTNRRSVFGLFSLNHGTYVVVPSTFEPHQERSFLLRIFSERSHHAKELKLEAPERGVMGVLCCCLWRRPRALVTVHLENAHDLKKQDMTGAGADPYCIVKCGGQKAETPVI
;
A
#
# COMPACT_ATOMS: atom_id res chain seq x y z
N MET A 1 -4.05 -11.62 22.39
CA MET A 1 -4.92 -12.69 22.94
C MET A 1 -5.56 -12.11 24.21
N SER A 2 -6.88 -12.12 24.38
CA SER A 2 -7.51 -11.58 25.61
C SER A 2 -7.70 -12.69 26.64
N LEU A 3 -7.20 -12.48 27.86
CA LEU A 3 -7.40 -13.38 28.98
C LEU A 3 -8.81 -13.21 29.58
N SER A 4 -9.42 -14.32 30.03
CA SER A 4 -10.82 -14.36 30.46
C SER A 4 -11.12 -13.55 31.74
N SER A 5 -12.40 -13.17 31.88
CA SER A 5 -12.93 -12.29 32.93
C SER A 5 -12.66 -12.74 34.38
N GLY A 6 -12.51 -14.04 34.63
CA GLY A 6 -12.25 -14.59 35.97
C GLY A 6 -10.86 -14.30 36.52
N LEU A 7 -9.88 -14.03 35.66
CA LEU A 7 -8.49 -13.73 36.02
C LEU A 7 -8.31 -12.26 36.47
N MET A 8 -9.20 -11.39 35.99
CA MET A 8 -9.10 -9.94 36.16
C MET A 8 -9.54 -9.46 37.54
N SER A 9 -10.43 -10.21 38.22
CA SER A 9 -10.85 -9.90 39.59
C SER A 9 -9.73 -10.12 40.61
N ILE A 10 -8.82 -11.06 40.35
CA ILE A 10 -7.69 -11.42 41.23
C ILE A 10 -6.54 -10.38 41.12
N LEU A 11 -6.45 -9.67 39.99
CA LEU A 11 -5.41 -8.67 39.73
C LEU A 11 -5.77 -7.24 40.18
N GLY A 12 -6.94 -7.03 40.81
CA GLY A 12 -7.35 -5.73 41.36
C GLY A 12 -7.60 -4.63 40.32
N ARG A 13 -7.64 -4.97 39.02
CA ARG A 13 -7.90 -4.01 37.93
C ARG A 13 -9.39 -4.01 37.58
N ARG A 14 -10.02 -2.83 37.66
CA ARG A 14 -11.40 -2.61 37.22
C ARG A 14 -11.51 -2.90 35.72
N SER A 15 -12.22 -3.97 35.36
CA SER A 15 -12.82 -4.24 34.05
C SER A 15 -11.98 -3.81 32.83
N GLY A 16 -10.86 -4.50 32.59
CA GLY A 16 -10.07 -4.34 31.36
C GLY A 16 -9.26 -5.59 31.06
N ASN A 17 -9.14 -5.96 29.77
CA ASN A 17 -8.29 -7.06 29.34
C ASN A 17 -6.81 -6.69 29.54
N LEU A 18 -6.03 -7.54 30.21
CA LEU A 18 -4.57 -7.42 30.29
C LEU A 18 -3.94 -7.75 28.92
N MET A 19 -3.23 -6.79 28.34
CA MET A 19 -2.52 -6.98 27.07
C MET A 19 -1.09 -7.41 27.34
N MET A 20 -0.78 -8.66 26.98
CA MET A 20 0.51 -9.29 27.19
C MET A 20 1.20 -9.57 25.86
N LEU A 21 2.52 -9.45 25.84
CA LEU A 21 3.38 -9.85 24.74
C LEU A 21 4.26 -11.01 25.18
N LYS A 22 4.38 -12.03 24.32
CA LYS A 22 5.43 -13.04 24.42
C LYS A 22 6.56 -12.63 23.49
N LEU A 23 7.76 -12.49 24.03
CA LEU A 23 8.95 -12.06 23.33
C LEU A 23 10.05 -13.10 23.48
N ARG A 24 11.07 -13.00 22.63
CA ARG A 24 12.22 -13.89 22.68
C ARG A 24 13.51 -13.12 22.50
N ASN A 25 14.45 -13.32 23.41
CA ASN A 25 15.83 -12.94 23.23
C ASN A 25 16.54 -13.96 22.31
N PRO A 26 17.05 -13.54 21.13
CA PRO A 26 17.70 -14.45 20.19
C PRO A 26 18.96 -15.14 20.71
N TRP A 27 19.61 -14.61 21.76
CA TRP A 27 20.75 -15.27 22.39
C TRP A 27 20.36 -16.48 23.23
N GLY A 28 19.06 -16.71 23.46
CA GLY A 28 18.52 -17.85 24.19
C GLY A 28 18.88 -17.87 25.66
N LYS A 29 19.09 -16.69 26.26
CA LYS A 29 19.42 -16.47 27.68
C LYS A 29 19.21 -15.01 28.04
N LYS A 30 19.12 -14.69 29.34
CA LYS A 30 18.88 -13.34 29.88
C LYS A 30 17.52 -12.78 29.44
N GLU A 31 16.55 -12.97 30.34
CA GLU A 31 15.16 -12.60 30.16
C GLU A 31 14.76 -11.36 30.97
N TRP A 32 13.53 -10.91 30.73
CA TRP A 32 12.88 -9.87 31.51
C TRP A 32 12.79 -10.26 32.99
N ASN A 33 13.11 -9.34 33.90
CA ASN A 33 13.12 -9.56 35.35
C ASN A 33 12.11 -8.70 36.12
N GLY A 34 11.18 -8.06 35.42
CA GLY A 34 10.09 -7.29 36.01
C GLY A 34 8.80 -8.11 36.14
N ALA A 35 7.66 -7.42 36.24
CA ALA A 35 6.36 -8.09 36.31
C ALA A 35 6.16 -9.05 35.13
N TRP A 36 5.62 -10.24 35.41
CA TRP A 36 5.39 -11.33 34.45
C TRP A 36 6.64 -12.02 33.89
N SER A 37 7.83 -11.76 34.44
CA SER A 37 9.00 -12.63 34.25
C SER A 37 8.69 -14.08 34.65
N ASP A 38 9.51 -15.02 34.22
CA ASP A 38 9.33 -16.46 34.50
C ASP A 38 9.14 -16.80 35.98
N GLN A 39 9.86 -16.10 36.87
CA GLN A 39 9.78 -16.31 38.32
C GLN A 39 8.86 -15.32 39.04
N SER A 40 8.06 -14.52 38.31
CA SER A 40 7.29 -13.43 38.92
C SER A 40 6.06 -13.95 39.69
N GLU A 41 5.78 -13.31 40.83
CA GLU A 41 4.69 -13.66 41.75
C GLU A 41 3.30 -13.46 41.12
N GLU A 42 3.21 -12.60 40.12
CA GLU A 42 2.02 -12.32 39.32
C GLU A 42 1.46 -13.61 38.70
N TRP A 43 2.30 -14.57 38.33
CA TRP A 43 1.87 -15.87 37.83
C TRP A 43 1.13 -16.72 38.87
N LYS A 44 1.30 -16.47 40.17
CA LYS A 44 0.54 -17.17 41.22
C LYS A 44 -0.93 -16.74 41.25
N LYS A 45 -1.25 -15.56 40.71
CA LYS A 45 -2.62 -15.02 40.59
C LYS A 45 -3.37 -15.61 39.40
N VAL A 46 -2.67 -16.32 38.50
CA VAL A 46 -3.23 -16.93 37.29
C VAL A 46 -3.58 -18.40 37.59
N PRO A 47 -4.83 -18.84 37.37
CA PRO A 47 -5.22 -20.24 37.51
C PRO A 47 -4.34 -21.18 36.69
N ALA A 48 -3.99 -22.35 37.26
CA ALA A 48 -3.07 -23.31 36.65
C ALA A 48 -3.46 -23.71 35.22
N LYS A 49 -4.76 -23.92 34.96
CA LYS A 49 -5.30 -24.26 33.62
C LYS A 49 -5.01 -23.20 32.56
N GLU A 50 -4.98 -21.93 32.93
CA GLU A 50 -4.67 -20.84 31.99
C GLU A 50 -3.15 -20.75 31.75
N ARG A 51 -2.34 -21.00 32.78
CA ARG A 51 -0.86 -21.07 32.64
C ARG A 51 -0.43 -22.21 31.71
N GLU A 52 -1.06 -23.37 31.83
CA GLU A 52 -0.83 -24.52 30.94
C GLU A 52 -1.18 -24.19 29.48
N LYS A 53 -2.33 -23.53 29.24
CA LYS A 53 -2.71 -23.07 27.89
C LYS A 53 -1.71 -22.07 27.31
N MET A 54 -1.13 -21.21 28.14
CA MET A 54 -0.13 -20.23 27.72
C MET A 54 1.25 -20.87 27.46
N ASN A 55 1.44 -22.15 27.79
CA ASN A 55 2.70 -22.88 27.64
C ASN A 55 3.88 -22.11 28.27
N ILE A 56 3.66 -21.59 29.49
CA ILE A 56 4.68 -20.89 30.26
C ILE A 56 5.70 -21.93 30.73
N LYS A 57 6.92 -21.81 30.22
CA LYS A 57 8.07 -22.55 30.72
C LYS A 57 8.81 -21.62 31.68
N ILE A 58 9.37 -22.18 32.74
CA ILE A 58 10.29 -21.48 33.62
C ILE A 58 11.66 -22.04 33.28
N ASP A 59 12.35 -21.42 32.33
CA ASP A 59 13.63 -21.88 31.80
C ASP A 59 14.38 -20.68 31.23
N ASP A 60 15.71 -20.63 31.33
CA ASP A 60 16.52 -19.54 30.73
C ASP A 60 16.76 -19.84 29.24
N ASP A 61 15.67 -19.86 28.46
CA ASP A 61 15.67 -20.17 27.01
C ASP A 61 15.51 -18.92 26.12
N GLY A 62 15.39 -17.77 26.76
CA GLY A 62 15.21 -16.45 26.17
C GLY A 62 13.77 -16.09 25.88
N ASP A 63 12.78 -16.98 26.03
CA ASP A 63 11.37 -16.64 25.93
C ASP A 63 10.91 -15.95 27.22
N PHE A 64 10.19 -14.83 27.11
CA PHE A 64 9.63 -14.17 28.29
C PHE A 64 8.33 -13.46 27.95
N TRP A 65 7.53 -13.23 29.00
CA TRP A 65 6.31 -12.44 28.91
C TRP A 65 6.52 -11.06 29.52
N MET A 66 5.87 -10.06 28.95
CA MET A 66 5.81 -8.73 29.54
C MET A 66 4.47 -8.07 29.22
N GLU A 67 4.07 -7.10 30.06
CA GLU A 67 2.89 -6.28 29.77
C GLU A 67 3.19 -5.35 28.60
N LEU A 68 2.19 -5.07 27.75
CA LEU A 68 2.33 -4.13 26.64
C LEU A 68 2.80 -2.75 27.12
N HIS A 69 2.37 -2.31 28.31
CA HIS A 69 2.83 -1.08 28.93
C HIS A 69 4.35 -1.06 29.14
N ASP A 70 4.91 -2.15 29.68
CA ASP A 70 6.36 -2.25 29.89
C ASP A 70 7.10 -2.33 28.55
N TRP A 71 6.52 -3.01 27.56
CA TRP A 71 7.09 -3.02 26.22
C TRP A 71 7.19 -1.61 25.62
N VAL A 72 6.13 -0.80 25.74
CA VAL A 72 6.13 0.61 25.28
C VAL A 72 7.17 1.45 26.02
N HIS A 73 7.46 1.13 27.30
CA HIS A 73 8.47 1.84 28.08
C HIS A 73 9.90 1.48 27.67
N TRP A 74 10.16 0.19 27.39
CA TRP A 74 11.52 -0.32 27.19
C TRP A 74 11.94 -0.48 25.72
N PHE A 75 11.00 -0.65 24.79
CA PHE A 75 11.27 -0.87 23.36
C PHE A 75 11.01 0.40 22.55
N THR A 76 11.89 0.68 21.60
CA THR A 76 11.80 1.88 20.75
C THR A 76 11.16 1.61 19.39
N ASP A 77 11.34 0.39 18.86
CA ASP A 77 11.02 0.06 17.47
C ASP A 77 10.38 -1.33 17.37
N VAL A 78 9.46 -1.47 16.42
CA VAL A 78 8.90 -2.76 15.99
C VAL A 78 8.99 -2.88 14.47
N SER A 79 9.40 -4.06 14.01
CA SER A 79 9.40 -4.41 12.59
C SER A 79 8.37 -5.50 12.35
N LEU A 80 7.33 -5.20 11.57
CA LEU A 80 6.28 -6.14 11.20
C LEU A 80 6.45 -6.55 9.74
N CYS A 81 6.55 -7.86 9.49
CA CYS A 81 6.54 -8.41 8.14
C CYS A 81 5.18 -9.10 7.91
N ARG A 82 4.30 -8.46 7.12
CA ARG A 82 3.03 -9.07 6.72
C ARG A 82 3.30 -10.05 5.59
N GLN A 83 3.17 -11.34 5.87
CA GLN A 83 3.15 -12.35 4.82
C GLN A 83 1.79 -12.29 4.11
N VAL A 84 1.81 -11.83 2.86
CA VAL A 84 0.61 -11.76 2.03
C VAL A 84 0.41 -13.13 1.38
N ASN A 85 -0.74 -13.75 1.62
CA ASN A 85 -1.08 -14.98 0.94
C ASN A 85 -1.58 -14.66 -0.47
N THR A 86 -0.75 -14.94 -1.48
CA THR A 86 -1.06 -14.79 -2.91
C THR A 86 -1.38 -16.14 -3.57
N SER A 87 -1.52 -17.22 -2.79
CA SER A 87 -1.79 -18.56 -3.31
C SER A 87 -3.20 -18.67 -3.86
N LEU A 88 -3.32 -19.04 -5.14
CA LEU A 88 -4.60 -19.30 -5.82
C LEU A 88 -5.41 -20.44 -5.19
N LEU A 89 -4.79 -21.27 -4.35
CA LEU A 89 -5.38 -22.48 -3.76
C LEU A 89 -5.82 -22.28 -2.29
N SER A 90 -5.69 -21.08 -1.73
CA SER A 90 -6.09 -20.81 -0.35
C SER A 90 -7.53 -20.32 -0.24
N LEU A 91 -8.28 -20.87 0.73
CA LEU A 91 -9.66 -20.48 1.06
C LEU A 91 -9.73 -19.20 1.93
N GLN A 92 -8.60 -18.68 2.41
CA GLN A 92 -8.55 -17.46 3.24
C GLN A 92 -8.01 -16.28 2.42
N LYS A 93 -8.95 -15.52 1.81
CA LYS A 93 -8.82 -14.21 1.15
C LYS A 93 -7.47 -13.92 0.46
N ASN A 94 -7.47 -14.09 -0.87
CA ASN A 94 -6.29 -13.99 -1.73
C ASN A 94 -6.11 -12.56 -2.22
N TRP A 95 -5.08 -11.89 -1.73
CA TRP A 95 -4.67 -10.59 -2.24
C TRP A 95 -4.16 -10.74 -3.67
N HIS A 96 -4.58 -9.84 -4.55
CA HIS A 96 -4.04 -9.71 -5.89
C HIS A 96 -2.75 -8.88 -5.83
N GLU A 97 -1.67 -9.40 -6.42
CA GLU A 97 -0.36 -8.76 -6.46
C GLU A 97 -0.02 -8.28 -7.87
N GLY A 98 0.33 -7.01 -8.00
CA GLY A 98 1.01 -6.45 -9.16
C GLY A 98 2.47 -6.18 -8.81
N THR A 99 3.39 -6.80 -9.53
CA THR A 99 4.83 -6.62 -9.35
C THR A 99 5.44 -5.92 -10.56
N PHE A 100 6.19 -4.86 -10.31
CA PHE A 100 6.82 -4.04 -11.34
C PHE A 100 8.29 -3.80 -11.01
N HIS A 101 9.17 -4.23 -11.92
CA HIS A 101 10.57 -3.84 -11.91
C HIS A 101 10.72 -2.54 -12.70
N GLY A 102 11.29 -1.51 -12.08
CA GLY A 102 11.48 -0.20 -12.69
C GLY A 102 12.84 0.39 -12.37
N GLU A 103 13.16 1.50 -13.02
CA GLU A 103 14.42 2.21 -12.80
C GLU A 103 14.20 3.73 -12.81
N TRP A 104 14.83 4.41 -11.86
CA TRP A 104 15.13 5.82 -11.98
C TRP A 104 16.43 5.96 -12.75
N LYS A 105 16.39 6.47 -13.98
CA LYS A 105 17.56 6.60 -14.86
C LYS A 105 17.40 7.73 -15.86
N GLY A 106 18.42 8.58 -15.99
CA GLY A 106 18.39 9.76 -16.85
C GLY A 106 17.17 10.63 -16.57
N ARG A 107 16.29 10.79 -17.57
CA ARG A 107 15.09 11.62 -17.46
C ARG A 107 14.10 11.11 -16.40
N SER A 108 14.05 9.79 -16.12
CA SER A 108 13.11 9.23 -15.16
C SER A 108 13.55 9.36 -13.70
N ALA A 109 14.77 9.84 -13.42
CA ALA A 109 15.22 10.18 -12.07
C ALA A 109 14.72 11.57 -11.66
N GLY A 110 13.39 11.70 -11.56
CA GLY A 110 12.70 12.99 -11.50
C GLY A 110 12.66 13.66 -10.12
N GLY A 111 13.04 12.95 -9.06
CA GLY A 111 12.91 13.44 -7.68
C GLY A 111 11.47 13.46 -7.18
N SER A 112 11.26 13.98 -5.98
CA SER A 112 9.94 14.01 -5.33
C SER A 112 9.03 15.12 -5.88
N VAL A 113 7.81 15.25 -5.35
CA VAL A 113 6.86 16.31 -5.72
C VAL A 113 7.41 17.73 -5.52
N ASN A 114 8.47 17.88 -4.72
CA ASN A 114 9.19 19.15 -4.54
C ASN A 114 9.88 19.59 -5.83
N ASN A 115 10.26 18.65 -6.70
CA ASN A 115 10.86 18.91 -8.01
C ASN A 115 9.75 18.93 -9.09
N ARG A 116 8.86 19.94 -9.04
CA ARG A 116 7.62 19.99 -9.83
C ARG A 116 7.80 19.75 -11.33
N GLU A 117 8.89 20.25 -11.92
CA GLU A 117 9.17 20.15 -13.36
C GLU A 117 9.55 18.73 -13.80
N THR A 118 10.18 17.96 -12.92
CA THR A 118 10.76 16.65 -13.23
C THR A 118 10.01 15.49 -12.56
N PHE A 119 9.21 15.76 -11.54
CA PHE A 119 8.49 14.75 -10.76
C PHE A 119 7.70 13.77 -11.62
N LEU A 120 6.96 14.26 -12.63
CA LEU A 120 6.16 13.40 -13.50
C LEU A 120 6.97 12.68 -14.58
N HIS A 121 8.28 12.90 -14.66
CA HIS A 121 9.16 12.06 -15.48
C HIS A 121 9.46 10.71 -14.81
N ASN A 122 9.28 10.58 -13.49
CA ASN A 122 9.39 9.29 -12.81
C ASN A 122 8.49 8.22 -13.47
N PRO A 123 8.81 6.92 -13.32
CA PRO A 123 7.90 5.85 -13.73
C PRO A 123 6.52 6.02 -13.11
N GLN A 124 5.46 5.69 -13.85
CA GLN A 124 4.07 5.88 -13.41
C GLN A 124 3.31 4.58 -13.62
N TYR A 125 2.57 4.14 -12.60
CA TYR A 125 1.81 2.89 -12.65
C TYR A 125 0.36 3.17 -12.32
N VAL A 126 -0.55 2.79 -13.21
CA VAL A 126 -1.99 2.90 -13.00
C VAL A 126 -2.51 1.63 -12.35
N PHE A 127 -3.47 1.76 -11.44
CA PHE A 127 -4.23 0.65 -10.87
C PHE A 127 -5.66 1.09 -10.55
N LYS A 128 -6.57 0.12 -10.37
CA LYS A 128 -7.99 0.36 -10.10
C LYS A 128 -8.41 -0.23 -8.76
N VAL A 129 -9.31 0.46 -8.09
CA VAL A 129 -10.14 -0.08 -7.00
C VAL A 129 -11.53 -0.24 -7.58
N PRO A 130 -12.03 -1.47 -7.84
CA PRO A 130 -13.18 -1.68 -8.72
C PRO A 130 -14.54 -1.36 -8.09
N HIS A 131 -14.71 -1.51 -6.77
CA HIS A 131 -15.98 -1.20 -6.08
C HIS A 131 -15.73 -0.86 -4.62
N GLY A 132 -16.54 0.06 -4.09
CA GLY A 132 -16.54 0.43 -2.66
C GLY A 132 -15.20 0.95 -2.17
N GLU A 133 -15.01 0.90 -0.86
CA GLU A 133 -13.73 1.17 -0.21
C GLU A 133 -12.91 -0.13 -0.11
N ALA A 134 -11.61 -0.07 -0.42
CA ALA A 134 -10.72 -1.21 -0.37
C ALA A 134 -9.37 -0.85 0.27
N GLU A 135 -8.83 -1.81 1.03
CA GLU A 135 -7.46 -1.73 1.53
C GLU A 135 -6.48 -2.04 0.39
N VAL A 136 -5.59 -1.09 0.11
CA VAL A 136 -4.53 -1.21 -0.89
C VAL A 136 -3.19 -1.01 -0.22
N MET A 137 -2.27 -1.92 -0.50
CA MET A 137 -0.96 -1.96 0.12
C MET A 137 0.11 -1.79 -0.95
N LEU A 138 1.02 -0.85 -0.75
CA LEU A 138 2.11 -0.57 -1.68
C LEU A 138 3.45 -0.73 -0.99
N SER A 139 4.36 -1.42 -1.67
CA SER A 139 5.75 -1.61 -1.22
C SER A 139 6.68 -1.17 -2.33
N LEU A 140 7.61 -0.27 -2.00
CA LEU A 140 8.66 0.19 -2.88
C LEU A 140 10.00 -0.20 -2.27
N MET A 141 10.80 -0.96 -3.01
CA MET A 141 12.11 -1.43 -2.58
C MET A 141 13.16 -1.03 -3.62
N GLN A 142 14.20 -0.34 -3.18
CA GLN A 142 15.36 -0.06 -4.03
C GLN A 142 16.33 -1.24 -4.04
N GLU A 143 17.08 -1.40 -5.13
CA GLU A 143 18.15 -2.40 -5.25
C GLU A 143 19.12 -2.32 -4.05
N ASP A 144 19.60 -3.48 -3.57
CA ASP A 144 20.59 -3.51 -2.49
C ASP A 144 21.91 -2.92 -2.99
N PRO A 145 22.40 -1.81 -2.40
CA PRO A 145 23.66 -1.22 -2.85
C PRO A 145 24.89 -2.08 -2.52
N ARG A 146 24.73 -3.14 -1.71
CA ARG A 146 25.79 -4.12 -1.41
C ARG A 146 25.76 -5.32 -2.36
N SER A 147 24.79 -5.38 -3.26
CA SER A 147 24.72 -6.43 -4.27
C SER A 147 25.97 -6.37 -5.15
N ALA A 148 26.61 -7.51 -5.40
CA ALA A 148 27.73 -7.61 -6.33
C ALA A 148 27.34 -7.22 -7.78
N LEU A 149 26.02 -7.21 -8.07
CA LEU A 149 25.43 -6.76 -9.33
C LEU A 149 25.11 -5.26 -9.34
N SER A 150 25.27 -4.57 -8.21
CA SER A 150 24.94 -3.14 -8.12
C SER A 150 25.89 -2.34 -9.01
N SER A 151 25.33 -1.68 -10.01
CA SER A 151 26.06 -0.77 -10.90
C SER A 151 26.52 0.52 -10.19
N VAL A 152 25.96 0.79 -9.01
CA VAL A 152 26.20 2.00 -8.22
C VAL A 152 26.35 1.61 -6.75
N GLY A 153 27.57 1.30 -6.32
CA GLY A 153 27.87 1.16 -4.89
C GLY A 153 27.47 2.44 -4.13
N GLY A 154 27.00 2.32 -2.88
CA GLY A 154 26.63 3.52 -2.11
C GLY A 154 25.67 3.29 -0.95
N LYS A 155 25.08 4.38 -0.45
CA LYS A 155 24.03 4.34 0.58
C LYS A 155 22.65 4.16 -0.08
N ASN A 156 21.64 3.85 0.73
CA ASN A 156 20.25 3.92 0.29
C ASN A 156 19.85 5.38 0.05
N PHE A 157 19.09 5.63 -1.02
CA PHE A 157 18.45 6.91 -1.26
C PHE A 157 17.20 7.04 -0.39
N ALA A 158 16.82 8.29 -0.09
CA ALA A 158 15.51 8.55 0.47
C ALA A 158 14.46 8.25 -0.61
N ILE A 159 13.66 7.21 -0.42
CA ILE A 159 12.67 6.76 -1.41
C ILE A 159 11.25 6.85 -0.85
N GLY A 160 10.30 7.02 -1.75
CA GLY A 160 8.88 7.11 -1.43
C GLY A 160 8.03 7.11 -2.68
N PHE A 161 6.72 7.21 -2.51
CA PHE A 161 5.78 7.28 -3.62
C PHE A 161 4.61 8.18 -3.29
N TYR A 162 3.92 8.63 -4.35
CA TYR A 162 2.68 9.37 -4.27
C TYR A 162 1.60 8.61 -5.02
N ILE A 163 0.39 8.58 -4.46
CA ILE A 163 -0.80 8.02 -5.08
C ILE A 163 -1.71 9.18 -5.44
N MET A 164 -2.13 9.24 -6.69
CA MET A 164 -2.99 10.27 -7.23
C MET A 164 -4.27 9.67 -7.80
N LYS A 165 -5.42 10.30 -7.53
CA LYS A 165 -6.70 9.93 -8.16
C LYS A 165 -6.75 10.51 -9.56
N VAL A 166 -7.20 9.70 -10.52
CA VAL A 166 -7.21 10.04 -11.95
C VAL A 166 -8.53 9.62 -12.61
N GLU A 167 -8.68 9.96 -13.88
CA GLU A 167 -9.82 9.62 -14.71
C GLU A 167 -9.93 8.10 -14.93
N GLU A 168 -11.16 7.64 -15.10
CA GLU A 168 -11.50 6.21 -15.19
C GLU A 168 -10.87 5.50 -16.40
N ASN A 169 -10.64 6.24 -17.48
CA ASN A 169 -10.08 5.78 -18.75
C ASN A 169 -8.62 6.20 -18.93
N ARG A 170 -7.86 6.34 -17.83
CA ARG A 170 -6.45 6.74 -17.88
C ARG A 170 -5.57 5.68 -18.57
N GLU A 171 -5.07 6.02 -19.75
CA GLU A 171 -4.13 5.18 -20.54
C GLU A 171 -2.75 5.79 -20.75
N TYR A 172 -2.63 7.12 -20.60
CA TYR A 172 -1.42 7.89 -20.88
C TYR A 172 -0.83 8.47 -19.61
N ARG A 173 0.48 8.73 -19.63
CA ARG A 173 1.22 9.37 -18.53
C ARG A 173 0.57 10.69 -18.09
N LEU A 174 0.72 10.99 -16.81
CA LEU A 174 0.35 12.26 -16.21
C LEU A 174 1.36 13.34 -16.62
N HIS A 175 0.82 14.49 -17.02
CA HIS A 175 1.56 15.71 -17.36
C HIS A 175 1.32 16.85 -16.37
N VAL A 176 0.33 16.68 -15.51
CA VAL A 176 -0.05 17.61 -14.44
C VAL A 176 -0.29 16.79 -13.18
N ILE A 177 0.14 17.33 -12.03
CA ILE A 177 -0.05 16.70 -10.73
C ILE A 177 -1.54 16.73 -10.42
N GLN A 178 -2.10 15.56 -10.13
CA GLN A 178 -3.52 15.36 -9.80
C GLN A 178 -3.72 15.38 -8.28
N GLU A 179 -4.97 15.18 -7.84
CA GLU A 179 -5.31 15.06 -6.42
C GLU A 179 -4.49 13.95 -5.75
N LYS A 180 -3.68 14.31 -4.76
CA LYS A 180 -2.87 13.37 -3.98
C LYS A 180 -3.73 12.76 -2.89
N VAL A 181 -3.93 11.45 -2.96
CA VAL A 181 -4.76 10.68 -2.01
C VAL A 181 -3.93 9.81 -1.06
N GLY A 182 -2.63 9.66 -1.31
CA GLY A 182 -1.75 8.87 -0.47
C GLY A 182 -0.27 9.14 -0.72
N THR A 183 0.54 8.97 0.33
CA THR A 183 2.00 9.04 0.26
C THR A 183 2.60 8.32 1.46
N VAL A 184 3.91 8.07 1.41
CA VAL A 184 4.70 7.54 2.53
C VAL A 184 5.81 8.53 2.88
N THR A 185 6.26 8.52 4.13
CA THR A 185 7.44 9.28 4.53
C THR A 185 8.65 8.79 3.74
N PHE A 186 9.35 9.71 3.09
CA PHE A 186 10.58 9.40 2.37
C PHE A 186 11.68 9.09 3.38
N THR A 187 12.26 7.89 3.30
CA THR A 187 13.32 7.46 4.21
C THR A 187 14.43 6.76 3.44
N ASN A 188 15.64 6.77 3.99
CA ASN A 188 16.81 6.06 3.46
C ASN A 188 16.82 4.56 3.82
N ARG A 189 15.64 3.96 3.98
CA ARG A 189 15.49 2.51 4.15
C ARG A 189 15.53 1.83 2.78
N ARG A 190 15.89 0.54 2.76
CA ARG A 190 15.91 -0.25 1.52
C ARG A 190 14.49 -0.43 0.96
N SER A 191 13.49 -0.48 1.83
CA SER A 191 12.09 -0.55 1.45
C SER A 191 11.24 0.42 2.26
N VAL A 192 10.23 0.98 1.61
CA VAL A 192 9.15 1.74 2.23
C VAL A 192 7.81 1.09 1.89
N PHE A 193 6.86 1.21 2.81
CA PHE A 193 5.60 0.51 2.77
C PHE A 193 4.48 1.46 3.19
N GLY A 194 3.33 1.36 2.53
CA GLY A 194 2.11 2.09 2.90
C GLY A 194 0.87 1.22 2.77
N LEU A 195 -0.03 1.38 3.73
CA LEU A 195 -1.36 0.78 3.76
C LEU A 195 -2.40 1.89 3.63
N PHE A 196 -3.26 1.82 2.63
CA PHE A 196 -4.19 2.88 2.28
C PHE A 196 -5.61 2.33 2.18
N SER A 197 -6.58 3.08 2.68
CA SER A 197 -8.00 2.84 2.41
C SER A 197 -8.42 3.74 1.26
N LEU A 198 -8.71 3.15 0.10
CA LEU A 198 -9.03 3.88 -1.13
C LEU A 198 -10.45 3.55 -1.58
N ASN A 199 -11.20 4.57 -1.96
CA ASN A 199 -12.52 4.43 -2.56
C ASN A 199 -12.43 3.89 -4.00
N HIS A 200 -13.59 3.54 -4.57
CA HIS A 200 -13.70 3.18 -5.98
C HIS A 200 -13.09 4.26 -6.87
N GLY A 201 -12.31 3.82 -7.86
CA GLY A 201 -11.76 4.66 -8.90
C GLY A 201 -10.43 4.17 -9.45
N THR A 202 -9.86 4.99 -10.32
CA THR A 202 -8.57 4.76 -10.96
C THR A 202 -7.51 5.66 -10.32
N TYR A 203 -6.33 5.08 -10.09
CA TYR A 203 -5.24 5.71 -9.36
C TYR A 203 -3.92 5.54 -10.12
N VAL A 204 -3.03 6.53 -10.00
CA VAL A 204 -1.64 6.45 -10.46
C VAL A 204 -0.71 6.54 -9.27
N VAL A 205 0.18 5.56 -9.12
CA VAL A 205 1.32 5.62 -8.20
C VAL A 205 2.57 6.06 -8.95
N VAL A 206 3.29 7.03 -8.38
CA VAL A 206 4.57 7.53 -8.88
C VAL A 206 5.65 7.26 -7.83
N PRO A 207 6.43 6.15 -7.97
CA PRO A 207 7.61 5.92 -7.14
C PRO A 207 8.73 6.88 -7.52
N SER A 208 9.40 7.45 -6.53
CA SER A 208 10.47 8.43 -6.73
C SER A 208 11.52 8.34 -5.63
N THR A 209 12.74 8.76 -5.95
CA THR A 209 13.69 9.24 -4.96
C THR A 209 13.28 10.62 -4.46
N PHE A 210 13.78 11.02 -3.28
CA PHE A 210 13.49 12.35 -2.74
C PHE A 210 14.13 13.45 -3.60
N GLU A 211 15.41 13.27 -3.91
CA GLU A 211 16.20 14.16 -4.76
C GLU A 211 16.20 13.68 -6.22
N PRO A 212 16.25 14.60 -7.20
CA PRO A 212 16.35 14.24 -8.62
C PRO A 212 17.75 13.72 -8.95
N HIS A 213 17.90 13.14 -10.15
CA HIS A 213 19.17 12.61 -10.69
C HIS A 213 19.79 11.45 -9.90
N GLN A 214 19.05 10.87 -8.95
CA GLN A 214 19.45 9.65 -8.26
C GLN A 214 19.03 8.43 -9.06
N GLU A 215 20.01 7.73 -9.63
CA GLU A 215 19.76 6.57 -10.47
C GLU A 215 19.81 5.26 -9.68
N ARG A 216 18.74 4.47 -9.75
CA ARG A 216 18.67 3.14 -9.12
C ARG A 216 17.49 2.33 -9.66
N SER A 217 17.69 1.02 -9.75
CA SER A 217 16.61 0.07 -10.03
C SER A 217 15.78 -0.18 -8.76
N PHE A 218 14.48 -0.41 -8.93
CA PHE A 218 13.54 -0.63 -7.85
C PHE A 218 12.52 -1.72 -8.19
N LEU A 219 11.89 -2.23 -7.13
CA LEU A 219 10.75 -3.13 -7.16
C LEU A 219 9.56 -2.42 -6.53
N LEU A 220 8.50 -2.22 -7.31
CA LEU A 220 7.21 -1.75 -6.82
C LEU A 220 6.24 -2.94 -6.78
N ARG A 221 5.56 -3.09 -5.64
CA ARG A 221 4.50 -4.09 -5.46
C ARG A 221 3.23 -3.40 -4.99
N ILE A 222 2.12 -3.73 -5.64
CA ILE A 222 0.78 -3.26 -5.31
C ILE A 222 -0.04 -4.48 -4.93
N PHE A 223 -0.65 -4.47 -3.75
CA PHE A 223 -1.55 -5.51 -3.30
C PHE A 223 -2.93 -4.92 -3.07
N SER A 224 -3.95 -5.61 -3.54
CA SER A 224 -5.36 -5.26 -3.29
C SER A 224 -6.17 -6.53 -3.02
N GLU A 225 -7.24 -6.40 -2.26
CA GLU A 225 -8.18 -7.52 -2.02
C GLU A 225 -8.93 -7.97 -3.29
N ARG A 226 -8.90 -7.14 -4.34
CA ARG A 226 -9.55 -7.41 -5.63
C ARG A 226 -8.58 -7.16 -6.78
N SER A 227 -8.88 -7.70 -7.96
CA SER A 227 -8.12 -7.41 -9.18
C SER A 227 -7.99 -5.90 -9.37
N HIS A 228 -6.76 -5.43 -9.46
CA HIS A 228 -6.43 -4.01 -9.55
C HIS A 228 -5.99 -3.58 -10.95
N HIS A 229 -5.94 -4.50 -11.93
CA HIS A 229 -5.56 -4.25 -13.33
C HIS A 229 -4.32 -3.34 -13.49
N ALA A 230 -3.33 -3.53 -12.61
CA ALA A 230 -2.21 -2.60 -12.56
C ALA A 230 -1.30 -2.75 -13.77
N LYS A 231 -0.85 -1.62 -14.32
CA LYS A 231 0.09 -1.58 -15.45
C LYS A 231 0.92 -0.30 -15.42
N GLU A 232 2.07 -0.33 -16.07
CA GLU A 232 2.89 0.85 -16.27
C GLU A 232 2.31 1.76 -17.37
N LEU A 233 2.27 3.06 -17.13
CA LEU A 233 1.90 4.07 -18.12
C LEU A 233 3.16 4.49 -18.91
N LYS A 234 3.27 3.97 -20.13
CA LYS A 234 4.40 4.23 -21.04
C LYS A 234 4.09 5.24 -22.14
N LEU A 235 2.80 5.39 -22.50
CA LEU A 235 2.38 6.27 -23.59
C LEU A 235 2.31 7.72 -23.11
N GLU A 236 2.99 8.63 -23.81
CA GLU A 236 2.95 10.06 -23.50
C GLU A 236 1.66 10.74 -23.99
N ALA A 237 1.16 10.33 -25.15
CA ALA A 237 -0.04 10.87 -25.77
C ALA A 237 -0.63 9.87 -26.78
N PRO A 238 -1.91 10.02 -27.18
CA PRO A 238 -2.53 9.20 -28.20
C PRO A 238 -1.73 9.16 -29.51
N GLU A 239 -1.59 7.97 -30.09
CA GLU A 239 -0.93 7.79 -31.38
C GLU A 239 -1.70 8.46 -32.52
N ARG A 240 -0.97 8.91 -33.54
CA ARG A 240 -1.57 9.33 -34.80
C ARG A 240 -2.04 8.07 -35.51
N GLY A 241 -3.31 7.99 -35.88
CA GLY A 241 -3.79 6.91 -36.75
C GLY A 241 -2.94 6.78 -38.03
N VAL A 242 -3.00 5.64 -38.71
CA VAL A 242 -2.17 5.28 -39.88
C VAL A 242 -2.14 6.39 -40.96
N MET A 243 -3.23 7.12 -41.10
CA MET A 243 -3.36 8.21 -42.08
C MET A 243 -2.71 9.55 -41.62
N GLY A 244 -2.40 9.69 -40.34
CA GLY A 244 -1.68 10.83 -39.76
C GLY A 244 -0.15 10.74 -39.88
N VAL A 245 0.37 9.58 -40.32
CA VAL A 245 1.79 9.42 -40.71
C VAL A 245 2.01 9.91 -42.14
N LEU A 246 1.05 9.66 -43.05
CA LEU A 246 1.14 10.07 -44.45
C LEU A 246 0.91 11.57 -44.67
N CYS A 247 0.15 12.24 -43.79
CA CYS A 247 -0.14 13.66 -43.94
C CYS A 247 0.07 14.42 -42.63
N CYS A 248 1.33 14.71 -42.32
CA CYS A 248 1.76 15.48 -41.16
C CYS A 248 1.21 16.92 -41.11
N CYS A 249 0.69 17.44 -42.22
CA CYS A 249 0.17 18.80 -42.37
C CYS A 249 -1.33 18.93 -42.05
N LEU A 250 -2.12 17.86 -42.18
CA LEU A 250 -3.59 17.92 -42.12
C LEU A 250 -4.19 17.53 -40.76
N TRP A 251 -3.43 16.85 -39.89
CA TRP A 251 -3.93 16.43 -38.57
C TRP A 251 -3.15 17.11 -37.43
N ARG A 252 -3.87 17.90 -36.64
CA ARG A 252 -3.33 18.66 -35.51
C ARG A 252 -2.99 17.68 -34.38
N ARG A 253 -1.82 17.86 -33.76
CA ARG A 253 -1.45 17.17 -32.51
C ARG A 253 -2.57 17.35 -31.48
N PRO A 254 -2.85 16.38 -30.59
CA PRO A 254 -3.71 16.64 -29.43
C PRO A 254 -3.25 17.93 -28.74
N ARG A 255 -4.12 18.96 -28.69
CA ARG A 255 -3.77 20.29 -28.17
C ARG A 255 -4.33 20.53 -26.76
N ALA A 256 -5.24 19.67 -26.30
CA ALA A 256 -5.93 19.84 -25.04
C ALA A 256 -6.27 18.47 -24.44
N LEU A 257 -6.21 18.39 -23.12
CA LEU A 257 -6.80 17.32 -22.32
C LEU A 257 -8.11 17.87 -21.74
N VAL A 258 -9.19 17.12 -21.87
CA VAL A 258 -10.49 17.44 -21.26
C VAL A 258 -10.80 16.35 -20.25
N THR A 259 -10.88 16.73 -18.99
CA THR A 259 -11.33 15.87 -17.90
C THR A 259 -12.78 16.20 -17.60
N VAL A 260 -13.65 15.20 -17.62
CA VAL A 260 -15.08 15.34 -17.29
C VAL A 260 -15.28 14.80 -15.88
N HIS A 261 -15.71 15.68 -14.97
CA HIS A 261 -16.08 15.30 -13.61
C HIS A 261 -17.61 15.17 -13.54
N LEU A 262 -18.08 13.99 -13.16
CA LEU A 262 -19.49 13.74 -12.89
C LEU A 262 -19.72 13.86 -11.39
N GLU A 263 -20.45 14.89 -10.96
CA GLU A 263 -20.69 15.14 -9.53
C GLU A 263 -21.92 14.40 -9.02
N ASN A 264 -23.06 14.54 -9.71
CA ASN A 264 -24.29 13.86 -9.37
C ASN A 264 -25.19 13.66 -10.60
N ALA A 265 -26.15 12.74 -10.48
CA ALA A 265 -27.24 12.56 -11.40
C ALA A 265 -28.54 12.44 -10.59
N HIS A 266 -29.57 13.18 -11.00
CA HIS A 266 -30.89 13.20 -10.36
C HIS A 266 -31.97 12.74 -11.35
N ASP A 267 -33.13 12.37 -10.82
CA ASP A 267 -34.33 11.98 -11.61
C ASP A 267 -34.11 10.81 -12.58
N LEU A 268 -33.20 9.90 -12.23
CA LEU A 268 -32.96 8.69 -13.00
C LEU A 268 -34.19 7.78 -12.96
N LYS A 269 -34.67 7.38 -14.14
CA LYS A 269 -35.77 6.41 -14.25
C LYS A 269 -35.30 5.06 -13.74
N LYS A 270 -36.03 4.50 -12.77
CA LYS A 270 -35.84 3.12 -12.33
C LYS A 270 -36.31 2.18 -13.45
N GLN A 271 -35.41 1.32 -13.92
CA GLN A 271 -35.64 0.45 -15.08
C GLN A 271 -35.57 -1.04 -14.70
N ASP A 272 -35.26 -1.35 -13.44
CA ASP A 272 -35.24 -2.72 -12.95
C ASP A 272 -36.66 -3.28 -12.82
N MET A 273 -36.82 -4.58 -13.06
CA MET A 273 -38.13 -5.26 -12.99
C MET A 273 -38.78 -5.14 -11.60
N THR A 274 -37.98 -4.84 -10.58
CA THR A 274 -38.37 -4.66 -9.18
C THR A 274 -38.72 -3.21 -8.81
N GLY A 275 -38.44 -2.22 -9.67
CA GLY A 275 -38.62 -0.80 -9.38
C GLY A 275 -37.78 -0.30 -8.20
N ALA A 276 -36.75 -1.05 -7.80
CA ALA A 276 -35.96 -0.80 -6.61
C ALA A 276 -34.89 0.26 -6.88
N GLY A 277 -34.27 0.28 -8.07
CA GLY A 277 -33.14 1.16 -8.37
C GLY A 277 -33.01 1.64 -9.82
N ALA A 278 -32.13 2.61 -10.01
CA ALA A 278 -31.54 2.92 -11.31
C ALA A 278 -30.10 2.40 -11.30
N ASP A 279 -29.64 1.93 -12.46
CA ASP A 279 -28.28 1.44 -12.70
C ASP A 279 -27.50 2.47 -13.54
N PRO A 280 -27.11 3.62 -12.97
CA PRO A 280 -26.51 4.69 -13.75
C PRO A 280 -25.13 4.33 -14.26
N TYR A 281 -24.88 4.73 -15.49
CA TYR A 281 -23.57 4.77 -16.11
C TYR A 281 -23.50 6.01 -17.02
N CYS A 282 -22.29 6.48 -17.31
CA CYS A 282 -22.09 7.63 -18.18
C CYS A 282 -21.42 7.19 -19.48
N ILE A 283 -21.93 7.69 -20.60
CA ILE A 283 -21.25 7.62 -21.89
C ILE A 283 -20.82 9.03 -22.29
N VAL A 284 -19.53 9.23 -22.47
CA VAL A 284 -18.98 10.44 -23.10
C VAL A 284 -18.69 10.11 -24.57
N LYS A 285 -19.33 10.84 -25.48
CA LYS A 285 -19.11 10.71 -26.93
C LYS A 285 -18.41 11.96 -27.44
N CYS A 286 -17.31 11.78 -28.15
CA CYS A 286 -16.59 12.88 -28.80
C CYS A 286 -16.14 12.43 -30.19
N GLY A 287 -16.71 13.03 -31.23
CA GLY A 287 -16.55 12.55 -32.60
C GLY A 287 -17.05 11.11 -32.76
N GLY A 288 -16.27 10.26 -33.45
CA GLY A 288 -16.57 8.83 -33.64
C GLY A 288 -16.13 7.91 -32.49
N GLN A 289 -15.66 8.47 -31.38
CA GLN A 289 -15.21 7.70 -30.21
C GLN A 289 -16.21 7.80 -29.06
N LYS A 290 -16.27 6.75 -28.25
CA LYS A 290 -17.06 6.69 -27.01
C LYS A 290 -16.21 6.18 -25.85
N ALA A 291 -16.39 6.77 -24.69
CA ALA A 291 -15.92 6.25 -23.40
C ALA A 291 -17.12 6.03 -22.50
N GLU A 292 -17.09 4.96 -21.71
CA GLU A 292 -18.22 4.52 -20.88
C GLU A 292 -17.71 4.17 -19.48
N THR A 293 -18.43 4.60 -18.44
CA THR A 293 -18.14 4.20 -17.06
C THR A 293 -18.78 2.85 -16.76
N PRO A 294 -18.26 2.08 -15.79
CA PRO A 294 -19.03 0.99 -15.19
C PRO A 294 -20.38 1.50 -14.64
N VAL A 295 -21.31 0.57 -14.48
CA VAL A 295 -22.56 0.81 -13.74
C VAL A 295 -22.19 1.04 -12.26
N ILE A 296 -22.77 2.10 -11.68
CA ILE A 296 -22.55 2.53 -10.29
C ILE A 296 -23.64 1.98 -9.39
#